data_AF-A0A2K3LNT9-F1
#
_entry.id   AF-A0A2K3LNT9-F1
#
_cell.length_a   1.000
_cell.length_b   1.000
_cell.length_c   1.000
_cell.angle_alpha   90.00
_cell.angle_beta   90.00
_cell.angle_gamma   90.00
#
_symmetry.space_group_name_H-M   'P 1'
#
loop_
_entity.id
_entity.type
_entity.pdbx_description
1 polymer ?
#
loop_
_entity_poly.entity_id
_entity_poly.type
_entity_poly.pdbx_seq_one_letter_code
_entity_poly.pdbx_strand_id
1 'polypeptide(L)'
;MIGSCLKCFEHAMRRLGEAPRYEEKIVVVPDKLVNIQIPPTLRKQLVDDFEFITHLGKLVKLPRTPNVNDIFKTYFDYRLKKSGPIADSVEEIMKGLCCYFDKALPTMLLYNNERLQYQEACPNDIVPSDIYGAEHLLRLFGMLISPSQKR
;
A
#
# COMPACT_ATOMS: atom_id res chain seq x y z
N MET A 1 6.33 23.39 -12.03
CA MET A 1 5.14 22.50 -12.07
C MET A 1 5.31 21.15 -11.35
N ILE A 2 6.51 20.77 -10.85
CA ILE A 2 6.73 19.51 -10.11
C ILE A 2 6.50 19.68 -8.60
N GLY A 3 6.75 20.88 -8.05
CA GLY A 3 6.66 21.16 -6.61
C GLY A 3 5.23 21.19 -6.03
N SER A 4 4.19 21.33 -6.85
CA SER A 4 2.79 21.24 -6.40
C SER A 4 2.36 19.78 -6.16
N CYS A 5 2.86 18.84 -6.96
CA CYS A 5 2.50 17.43 -6.91
C CYS A 5 3.06 16.74 -5.64
N LEU A 6 4.28 17.08 -5.21
CA LEU A 6 4.88 16.53 -3.99
C LEU A 6 4.20 17.03 -2.71
N LYS A 7 3.79 18.31 -2.66
CA LYS A 7 3.02 18.85 -1.53
C LYS A 7 1.62 18.24 -1.44
N CYS A 8 0.97 17.96 -2.57
CA CYS A 8 -0.30 17.23 -2.60
C CYS A 8 -0.12 15.78 -2.10
N PHE A 9 0.97 15.10 -2.49
CA PHE A 9 1.30 13.78 -1.99
C PHE A 9 1.56 13.77 -0.47
N GLU A 10 2.37 14.69 0.04
CA GLU A 10 2.62 14.85 1.48
C GLU A 10 1.34 15.18 2.26
N HIS A 11 0.47 16.02 1.70
CA HIS A 11 -0.82 16.36 2.31
C HIS A 11 -1.84 15.21 2.27
N ALA A 12 -1.86 14.43 1.17
CA ALA A 12 -2.66 13.22 1.02
C ALA A 12 -2.25 12.14 2.03
N MET A 13 -0.95 11.90 2.18
CA MET A 13 -0.38 10.97 3.15
C MET A 13 -0.64 11.42 4.59
N ARG A 14 -0.59 12.74 4.87
CA ARG A 14 -0.92 13.29 6.19
C ARG A 14 -2.38 13.04 6.60
N ARG A 15 -3.31 13.06 5.65
CA ARG A 15 -4.74 12.82 5.91
C ARG A 15 -5.13 11.35 6.04
N LEU A 16 -4.40 10.44 5.38
CA LEU A 16 -4.55 8.98 5.60
C LEU A 16 -4.12 8.54 7.01
N GLY A 17 -3.25 9.30 7.67
CA GLY A 17 -2.78 9.03 9.03
C GLY A 17 -3.74 9.45 10.15
N GLU A 18 -4.93 9.98 9.86
CA GLU A 18 -5.93 10.42 10.86
C GLU A 18 -6.89 9.27 11.27
N ALA A 19 -6.38 8.05 11.42
CA ALA A 19 -7.12 6.93 12.02
C ALA A 19 -6.98 6.91 13.55
N PRO A 20 -7.97 6.41 14.32
CA PRO A 20 -7.90 6.40 15.78
C PRO A 20 -6.71 5.55 16.26
N ARG A 21 -5.85 6.21 17.04
CA ARG A 21 -4.58 5.70 17.56
C ARG A 21 -4.86 4.62 18.64
N TYR A 22 -4.61 3.36 18.33
CA TYR A 22 -4.35 2.35 19.37
C TYR A 22 -2.85 2.38 19.68
N GLU A 23 -2.49 2.71 20.93
CA GLU A 23 -1.11 2.81 21.37
C GLU A 23 -0.54 1.42 21.71
N GLU A 24 0.06 0.75 20.74
CA GLU A 24 1.09 -0.25 21.02
C GLU A 24 2.45 0.29 20.56
N LYS A 25 3.36 0.45 21.52
CA LYS A 25 4.71 0.99 21.31
C LYS A 25 5.56 -0.01 20.54
N ILE A 26 5.59 0.11 19.22
CA ILE A 26 6.61 -0.52 18.39
C ILE A 26 7.92 0.22 18.62
N VAL A 27 8.88 -0.43 19.27
CA VAL A 27 10.25 0.08 19.42
C VAL A 27 10.96 -0.03 18.07
N VAL A 28 10.97 1.07 17.31
CA VAL A 28 11.72 1.15 16.04
C VAL A 28 13.17 1.44 16.37
N VAL A 29 14.05 0.46 16.18
CA VAL A 29 15.50 0.62 16.29
C VAL A 29 15.98 1.52 15.14
N PRO A 30 16.57 2.69 15.41
CA PRO A 30 16.91 3.67 14.40
C PRO A 30 18.32 3.39 13.89
N ASP A 31 18.50 2.46 12.95
CA ASP A 31 19.70 2.50 12.11
C ASP A 31 19.49 1.79 10.78
N LYS A 32 19.70 2.57 9.70
CA LYS A 32 19.48 2.28 8.27
C LYS A 32 18.03 2.44 7.82
N LEU A 33 17.61 3.70 7.68
CA LEU A 33 16.49 4.05 6.80
C LEU A 33 16.80 3.53 5.40
N VAL A 34 16.07 2.50 4.96
CA VAL A 34 16.19 1.99 3.60
C VAL A 34 15.61 3.06 2.67
N ASN A 35 16.48 3.76 1.94
CA ASN A 35 16.07 4.78 0.97
C ASN A 35 15.59 4.09 -0.32
N ILE A 36 14.39 3.53 -0.30
CA ILE A 36 13.74 3.03 -1.51
C ILE A 36 13.27 4.24 -2.30
N GLN A 37 13.66 4.38 -3.57
CA GLN A 37 13.18 5.48 -4.41
C GLN A 37 11.98 5.03 -5.23
N ILE A 38 10.82 5.65 -5.02
CA ILE A 38 9.64 5.42 -5.88
C ILE A 38 9.83 6.15 -7.21
N PRO A 39 9.75 5.45 -8.36
CA PRO A 39 9.74 6.06 -9.68
C PRO A 39 8.75 7.24 -9.78
N PRO A 40 9.10 8.35 -10.46
CA PRO A 40 8.22 9.52 -10.57
C PRO A 40 6.82 9.20 -11.13
N THR A 41 6.73 8.22 -12.03
CA THR A 41 5.46 7.74 -12.60
C THR A 41 4.54 7.16 -11.54
N LEU A 42 5.07 6.35 -10.61
CA LEU A 42 4.31 5.77 -9.52
C LEU A 42 3.93 6.80 -8.45
N ARG A 43 4.78 7.81 -8.22
CA ARG A 43 4.41 8.95 -7.37
C ARG A 43 3.24 9.74 -7.95
N LYS A 44 3.23 9.96 -9.28
CA LYS A 44 2.10 10.58 -9.95
C LYS A 44 0.82 9.75 -9.79
N GLN A 45 0.91 8.43 -9.96
CA GLN A 45 -0.23 7.53 -9.75
C GLN A 45 -0.82 7.65 -8.34
N LEU A 46 0.00 7.80 -7.29
CA LEU A 46 -0.48 8.03 -5.92
C LEU A 46 -1.22 9.36 -5.75
N VAL A 47 -0.77 10.41 -6.44
CA VAL A 47 -1.44 11.73 -6.40
C VAL A 47 -2.77 11.69 -7.15
N ASP A 48 -2.78 11.08 -8.33
CA ASP A 48 -3.99 10.92 -9.15
C ASP A 48 -5.02 10.06 -8.39
N ASP A 49 -4.61 8.93 -7.79
CA ASP A 49 -5.44 8.04 -6.97
C ASP A 49 -6.08 8.78 -5.79
N PHE A 50 -5.30 9.59 -5.07
CA PHE A 50 -5.82 10.44 -4.00
C PHE A 50 -6.94 11.37 -4.50
N GLU A 51 -6.72 12.09 -5.60
CA GLU A 51 -7.70 13.02 -6.16
C GLU A 51 -8.98 12.29 -6.59
N PHE A 52 -8.85 11.16 -7.29
CA PHE A 52 -9.98 10.37 -7.75
C PHE A 52 -10.87 9.90 -6.61
N ILE A 53 -10.29 9.42 -5.51
CA ILE A 53 -11.09 8.86 -4.42
C ILE A 53 -11.60 9.95 -3.49
N THR A 54 -10.75 10.89 -3.09
CA THR A 54 -11.11 11.86 -2.05
C THR A 54 -11.89 13.05 -2.57
N HIS A 55 -11.61 13.53 -3.78
CA HIS A 55 -12.28 14.70 -4.36
C HIS A 55 -13.38 14.31 -5.34
N LEU A 56 -13.16 13.25 -6.13
CA LEU A 56 -14.12 12.82 -7.16
C LEU A 56 -15.01 11.65 -6.74
N GLY A 57 -14.76 11.04 -5.57
CA GLY A 57 -15.57 9.91 -5.06
C GLY A 57 -15.51 8.66 -5.93
N LYS A 58 -14.52 8.54 -6.82
CA LYS A 58 -14.38 7.42 -7.75
C LYS A 58 -13.68 6.26 -7.08
N LEU A 59 -14.47 5.36 -6.49
CA LEU A 59 -13.97 4.14 -5.88
C LEU A 59 -13.54 3.11 -6.94
N VAL A 60 -12.50 2.34 -6.63
CA VAL A 60 -12.09 1.24 -7.49
C VAL A 60 -13.12 0.11 -7.38
N LYS A 61 -13.44 -0.55 -8.51
CA LYS A 61 -14.36 -1.70 -8.49
C LYS A 61 -13.69 -2.90 -7.81
N LEU A 62 -14.37 -3.51 -6.84
CA LEU A 62 -13.94 -4.76 -6.18
C LEU A 62 -14.82 -5.95 -6.62
N PRO A 63 -14.29 -7.18 -6.63
CA PRO A 63 -12.87 -7.52 -6.45
C PRO A 63 -12.00 -7.08 -7.64
N ARG A 64 -10.70 -6.90 -7.41
CA ARG A 64 -9.73 -6.56 -8.45
C ARG A 64 -9.23 -7.78 -9.20
N THR A 65 -8.87 -7.57 -10.46
CA THR A 65 -8.18 -8.54 -11.28
C THR A 65 -7.11 -7.80 -12.09
N PRO A 66 -5.82 -8.07 -11.86
CA PRO A 66 -5.26 -8.96 -10.83
C PRO A 66 -5.47 -8.41 -9.41
N ASN A 67 -5.62 -9.30 -8.42
CA ASN A 67 -5.56 -8.93 -6.99
C ASN A 67 -4.11 -8.94 -6.47
N VAL A 68 -3.89 -8.59 -5.20
CA VAL A 68 -2.52 -8.53 -4.62
C VAL A 68 -1.85 -9.90 -4.64
N ASN A 69 -2.57 -10.98 -4.34
CA ASN A 69 -2.03 -12.34 -4.40
C ASN A 69 -1.59 -12.72 -5.82
N ASP A 70 -2.39 -12.37 -6.84
CA ASP A 70 -2.05 -12.57 -8.26
C ASP A 70 -0.78 -11.79 -8.64
N ILE A 71 -0.66 -10.55 -8.16
CA ILE A 71 0.51 -9.69 -8.41
C ILE A 71 1.77 -10.30 -7.80
N PHE A 72 1.72 -10.70 -6.52
CA PHE A 72 2.87 -11.32 -5.86
C PHE A 72 3.24 -12.66 -6.46
N LYS A 73 2.25 -13.49 -6.81
CA LYS A 73 2.48 -14.75 -7.52
C LYS A 73 3.17 -14.53 -8.85
N THR A 74 2.69 -13.57 -9.64
CA THR A 74 3.30 -13.21 -10.94
C THR A 74 4.75 -12.77 -10.76
N TYR A 75 5.05 -11.97 -9.73
CA TYR A 75 6.41 -11.55 -9.43
C TYR A 75 7.31 -12.69 -8.95
N PHE A 76 6.78 -13.58 -8.11
CA PHE A 76 7.47 -14.77 -7.64
C PHE A 76 7.86 -15.70 -8.81
N ASP A 77 6.90 -16.02 -9.69
CA ASP A 77 7.13 -16.84 -10.88
C ASP A 77 8.17 -16.22 -11.83
N TYR A 78 8.13 -14.89 -11.97
CA TYR A 78 9.15 -14.15 -12.73
C TYR A 78 10.54 -14.31 -12.11
N ARG A 79 10.66 -14.24 -10.78
CA ARG A 79 11.93 -14.37 -10.05
C ARG A 79 12.47 -15.79 -10.09
N LEU A 80 11.62 -16.80 -9.96
CA LEU A 80 12.02 -18.21 -10.10
C LEU A 80 12.64 -18.50 -11.46
N LYS A 81 12.08 -17.94 -12.54
CA LYS A 81 12.61 -18.11 -13.90
C LYS A 81 13.95 -17.40 -14.14
N LYS A 82 14.30 -16.41 -13.30
CA LYS A 82 15.44 -15.50 -13.51
C LYS A 82 16.60 -15.72 -12.52
N SER A 83 16.43 -16.51 -11.46
CA SER A 83 17.36 -16.56 -10.31
C SER A 83 17.57 -17.99 -9.80
N GLY A 84 18.83 -18.33 -9.46
CA GLY A 84 19.20 -19.55 -8.71
C GLY A 84 18.81 -19.48 -7.21
N PRO A 85 19.67 -19.84 -6.24
CA PRO A 85 19.35 -20.18 -4.83
C PRO A 85 18.73 -19.08 -3.92
N ILE A 86 18.15 -18.02 -4.49
CA ILE A 86 17.48 -16.91 -3.80
C ILE A 86 15.96 -17.16 -3.69
N ALA A 87 15.43 -18.19 -4.36
CA ALA A 87 14.00 -18.50 -4.43
C ALA A 87 13.29 -18.53 -3.06
N ASP A 88 13.86 -19.24 -2.09
CA ASP A 88 13.27 -19.41 -0.75
C ASP A 88 13.10 -18.06 -0.04
N SER A 89 14.11 -17.19 -0.14
CA SER A 89 14.05 -15.84 0.45
C SER A 89 12.99 -14.96 -0.20
N VAL A 90 12.74 -15.10 -1.51
CA VAL A 90 11.72 -14.31 -2.20
C VAL A 90 10.32 -14.74 -1.75
N GLU A 91 10.09 -16.03 -1.56
CA GLU A 91 8.80 -16.54 -1.09
C GLU A 91 8.45 -16.01 0.30
N GLU A 92 9.41 -16.06 1.23
CA GLU A 92 9.23 -15.53 2.58
C GLU A 92 8.95 -14.02 2.58
N ILE A 93 9.67 -13.25 1.76
CA ILE A 93 9.45 -11.81 1.61
C ILE A 93 8.04 -11.54 1.07
N MET A 94 7.59 -12.26 0.03
CA MET A 94 6.24 -12.08 -0.53
C MET A 94 5.15 -12.42 0.50
N LYS A 95 5.31 -13.52 1.25
CA LYS A 95 4.40 -13.90 2.35
C LYS A 95 4.34 -12.83 3.43
N GLY A 96 5.49 -12.28 3.82
CA GLY A 96 5.58 -11.18 4.79
C GLY A 96 4.88 -9.91 4.31
N LEU A 97 5.08 -9.52 3.05
CA LEU A 97 4.42 -8.35 2.45
C LEU A 97 2.91 -8.55 2.32
N CYS A 98 2.45 -9.74 1.97
CA CYS A 98 1.02 -10.06 1.90
C CYS A 98 0.36 -9.97 3.28
N CYS A 99 0.94 -10.61 4.30
CA CYS A 99 0.45 -10.50 5.67
C CYS A 99 0.44 -9.06 6.20
N TYR A 100 1.47 -8.27 5.84
CA TYR A 100 1.52 -6.86 6.20
C TYR A 100 0.44 -6.05 5.48
N PHE A 101 0.21 -6.29 4.20
CA PHE A 101 -0.86 -5.66 3.43
C PHE A 101 -2.24 -5.92 4.06
N ASP A 102 -2.55 -7.18 4.40
CA ASP A 102 -3.84 -7.55 4.99
C ASP A 102 -4.12 -6.82 6.30
N LYS A 103 -3.08 -6.58 7.12
CA LYS A 103 -3.20 -5.83 8.38
C LYS A 103 -3.19 -4.31 8.17
N ALA A 104 -2.42 -3.84 7.20
CA ALA A 104 -2.24 -2.43 6.91
C ALA A 104 -3.47 -1.83 6.21
N LEU A 105 -4.14 -2.59 5.33
CA LEU A 105 -5.26 -2.09 4.54
C LEU A 105 -6.34 -1.44 5.41
N PRO A 106 -7.02 -2.15 6.34
CA PRO A 106 -8.05 -1.55 7.17
C PRO A 106 -7.50 -0.49 8.14
N THR A 107 -6.20 -0.52 8.45
CA THR A 107 -5.61 0.39 9.43
C THR A 107 -5.27 1.76 8.83
N MET A 108 -4.64 1.80 7.65
CA MET A 108 -4.02 3.03 7.14
C MET A 108 -3.98 3.21 5.62
N LEU A 109 -4.36 2.21 4.81
CA LEU A 109 -4.29 2.36 3.34
C LEU A 109 -5.59 2.86 2.70
N LEU A 110 -6.70 2.82 3.43
CA LEU A 110 -8.01 3.24 2.93
C LEU A 110 -8.28 4.70 3.27
N TYR A 111 -8.71 5.46 2.26
CA TYR A 111 -9.30 6.77 2.48
C TYR A 111 -10.67 6.65 3.15
N ASN A 112 -11.15 7.73 3.76
CA ASN A 112 -12.47 7.75 4.40
C ASN A 112 -13.60 7.31 3.46
N ASN A 113 -13.51 7.67 2.18
CA ASN A 113 -14.52 7.36 1.18
C ASN A 113 -14.57 5.85 0.82
N GLU A 114 -13.53 5.08 1.11
CA GLU A 114 -13.46 3.64 0.83
C GLU A 114 -13.95 2.78 2.02
N ARG A 115 -14.19 3.38 3.20
CA ARG A 115 -14.47 2.63 4.43
C ARG A 115 -15.75 1.79 4.34
N LEU A 116 -16.80 2.33 3.70
CA LEU A 116 -18.05 1.60 3.49
C LEU A 116 -17.84 0.44 2.50
N GLN A 117 -17.16 0.70 1.38
CA GLN A 117 -16.83 -0.33 0.39
C GLN A 117 -16.01 -1.47 1.02
N TYR A 118 -15.10 -1.17 1.95
CA TYR A 118 -14.36 -2.20 2.69
C TYR A 118 -15.26 -3.07 3.55
N GLN A 119 -16.21 -2.48 4.30
CA GLN A 119 -17.16 -3.25 5.12
C GLN A 119 -18.01 -4.21 4.29
N GLU A 120 -18.38 -3.80 3.07
CA GLU A 120 -19.16 -4.63 2.13
C GLU A 120 -18.30 -5.72 1.45
N ALA A 121 -17.06 -5.40 1.10
CA ALA A 121 -16.19 -6.28 0.33
C ALA A 121 -15.40 -7.28 1.20
N CYS A 122 -15.19 -6.98 2.48
CA CYS A 122 -14.48 -7.83 3.43
C CYS A 122 -15.32 -8.11 4.71
N PRO A 123 -16.49 -8.76 4.59
CA PRO A 123 -17.13 -9.41 5.74
C PRO A 123 -16.22 -10.50 6.32
N ASN A 124 -16.49 -10.91 7.57
CA ASN A 124 -15.66 -11.83 8.37
C ASN A 124 -15.00 -12.95 7.53
N ASP A 125 -13.72 -13.19 7.79
CA ASP A 125 -12.85 -14.21 7.16
C ASP A 125 -12.39 -13.95 5.72
N ILE A 126 -12.75 -12.82 5.10
CA ILE A 126 -12.19 -12.45 3.78
C ILE A 126 -10.88 -11.67 3.95
N VAL A 127 -9.81 -12.15 3.31
CA VAL A 127 -8.51 -11.49 3.33
C VAL A 127 -8.44 -10.36 2.30
N PRO A 128 -7.95 -9.16 2.67
CA PRO A 128 -7.81 -8.04 1.75
C PRO A 128 -7.01 -8.34 0.47
N SER A 129 -5.96 -9.16 0.58
CA SER A 129 -5.06 -9.51 -0.53
C SER A 129 -5.75 -10.26 -1.68
N ASP A 130 -6.89 -10.91 -1.42
CA ASP A 130 -7.70 -11.59 -2.44
C ASP A 130 -8.69 -10.66 -3.15
N ILE A 131 -8.94 -9.47 -2.60
CA ILE A 131 -9.98 -8.54 -3.07
C ILE A 131 -9.38 -7.29 -3.70
N TYR A 132 -8.35 -6.72 -3.09
CA TYR A 132 -7.74 -5.46 -3.48
C TYR A 132 -6.59 -5.67 -4.47
N GLY A 133 -6.16 -4.58 -5.12
CA GLY A 133 -5.24 -4.64 -6.26
C GLY A 133 -4.04 -3.70 -6.17
N ALA A 134 -3.48 -3.39 -7.34
CA ALA A 134 -2.25 -2.62 -7.47
C ALA A 134 -2.32 -1.20 -6.87
N GLU A 135 -3.51 -0.58 -6.90
CA GLU A 135 -3.74 0.77 -6.39
C GLU A 135 -3.41 0.83 -4.89
N HIS A 136 -4.01 -0.06 -4.10
CA HIS A 136 -3.80 -0.15 -2.65
C HIS A 136 -2.42 -0.70 -2.30
N LEU A 137 -1.91 -1.65 -3.08
CA LEU A 137 -0.54 -2.14 -2.91
C LEU A 137 0.48 -1.02 -3.11
N LEU A 138 0.26 -0.10 -4.06
CA LEU A 138 1.13 1.04 -4.26
C LEU A 138 1.10 2.01 -3.07
N ARG A 139 -0.06 2.19 -2.42
CA ARG A 139 -0.17 3.00 -1.19
C ARG A 139 0.66 2.43 -0.05
N LEU A 140 0.75 1.10 0.07
CA LEU A 140 1.63 0.44 1.05
C LEU A 140 3.07 0.90 0.87
N PHE A 141 3.58 0.86 -0.37
CA PHE A 141 4.93 1.36 -0.67
C PHE A 141 5.05 2.87 -0.49
N GLY A 142 4.03 3.65 -0.85
CA GLY A 142 3.98 5.09 -0.59
C GLY A 142 4.15 5.42 0.89
N MET A 143 3.52 4.63 1.77
CA MET A 143 3.61 4.77 3.22
C MET A 143 4.99 4.35 3.76
N LEU A 144 5.51 3.19 3.36
CA LEU A 144 6.78 2.66 3.85
C LEU A 144 7.98 3.54 3.45
N ILE A 145 7.86 4.24 2.32
CA ILE A 145 8.96 4.96 1.67
C ILE A 145 8.92 6.45 1.99
N SER A 146 7.76 6.98 2.39
CA SER A 146 7.69 8.34 2.91
C SER A 146 8.18 8.29 4.34
N PRO A 147 9.41 8.75 4.66
CA PRO A 147 9.77 8.98 6.04
C PRO A 147 8.71 9.93 6.56
N SER A 148 8.00 9.54 7.62
CA SER A 148 7.18 10.46 8.38
C SER A 148 8.03 11.70 8.69
N GLN A 149 7.87 12.74 7.88
CA GLN A 149 8.22 14.09 8.21
C GLN A 149 7.26 14.48 9.33
N LYS A 150 7.71 14.25 10.57
CA LYS A 150 7.45 15.07 11.76
C LYS A 150 8.11 14.44 12.99
N ARG A 151 9.21 15.04 13.41
CA ARG A 151 9.20 15.65 14.74
C ARG A 151 8.44 16.97 14.63
#